data_AF-A0A2V9HNV1-F1
#
_entry.id   AF-A0A2V9HNV1-F1
#
_cell.length_a   1.000
_cell.length_b   1.000
_cell.length_c   1.000
_cell.angle_alpha   90.00
_cell.angle_beta   90.00
_cell.angle_gamma   90.00
#
_symmetry.space_group_name_H-M   'P 1'
#
loop_
_entity.id
_entity.type
_entity.pdbx_description
1 polymer ?
#
loop_
_entity_poly.entity_id
_entity_poly.type
_entity_poly.pdbx_seq_one_letter_code
_entity_poly.pdbx_strand_id
1 'polypeptide(L)'
;MLWDVVRVVTRLVGRLREAVPQRIQGFSNHTRVARRRMQEIQRMTAKERQERQTKKYRELIGVTEEVVNRARKVVEQTSKARGKGLVAEMAIGELRKEINHYCKLGDRVIHQARRRVLEGEQVPNAEKIYSIFEPHT
;
A
#
# COMPACT_ATOMS: atom_id res chain seq x y z
N MET A 1 3.93 -3.62 8.15
CA MET A 1 4.22 -2.48 7.25
C MET A 1 3.79 -2.73 5.81
N LEU A 2 4.52 -3.50 4.98
CA LEU A 2 4.12 -3.71 3.55
C LEU A 2 2.68 -4.26 3.41
N TRP A 3 2.31 -5.28 4.20
CA TRP A 3 0.94 -5.79 4.21
C TRP A 3 -0.09 -4.77 4.70
N ASP A 4 0.26 -3.92 5.67
CA ASP A 4 -0.65 -2.89 6.17
C ASP A 4 -0.96 -1.84 5.11
N VAL A 5 0.05 -1.43 4.33
CA VAL A 5 -0.13 -0.57 3.16
C VAL A 5 -1.13 -1.19 2.20
N VAL A 6 -0.90 -2.45 1.79
CA VAL A 6 -1.82 -3.17 0.88
C VAL A 6 -3.23 -3.21 1.44
N ARG A 7 -3.40 -3.54 2.73
CA ARG A 7 -4.70 -3.67 3.39
C ARG A 7 -5.44 -2.33 3.45
N VAL A 8 -4.78 -1.25 3.88
CA VAL A 8 -5.38 0.07 4.02
C VAL A 8 -5.75 0.64 2.65
N VAL A 9 -4.81 0.65 1.70
CA VAL A 9 -5.06 1.16 0.34
C VAL A 9 -6.19 0.38 -0.34
N THR A 10 -6.20 -0.96 -0.24
CA THR A 10 -7.29 -1.78 -0.81
C THR A 10 -8.65 -1.44 -0.21
N ARG A 11 -8.72 -1.25 1.11
CA ARG A 11 -9.95 -0.86 1.80
C ARG A 11 -10.45 0.51 1.34
N LEU A 12 -9.56 1.50 1.25
CA LEU A 12 -9.92 2.86 0.83
C LEU A 12 -10.38 2.92 -0.61
N VAL A 13 -9.72 2.18 -1.52
CA VAL A 13 -10.19 2.03 -2.90
C VAL A 13 -11.55 1.35 -2.97
N GLY A 14 -11.84 0.38 -2.10
CA GLY A 14 -13.17 -0.21 -1.95
C GLY A 14 -14.23 0.81 -1.59
N ARG A 15 -13.99 1.63 -0.55
CA ARG A 15 -14.89 2.73 -0.16
C ARG A 15 -15.10 3.75 -1.28
N LEU A 16 -14.02 4.10 -2.00
CA LEU A 16 -14.12 5.01 -3.14
C LEU A 16 -14.98 4.42 -4.26
N ARG A 17 -14.86 3.10 -4.52
CA ARG A 17 -15.68 2.39 -5.51
C ARG A 17 -17.16 2.43 -5.19
N GLU A 18 -17.52 2.36 -3.91
CA GLU A 18 -18.92 2.45 -3.46
C GLU A 18 -19.46 3.88 -3.54
N ALA A 19 -18.59 4.88 -3.35
CA ALA A 19 -18.99 6.28 -3.31
C ALA A 19 -19.11 6.94 -4.69
N VAL A 20 -18.33 6.51 -5.68
CA VAL A 20 -18.36 7.10 -7.03
C VAL A 20 -19.35 6.37 -7.95
N PRO A 21 -20.09 7.09 -8.81
CA PRO A 21 -20.99 6.45 -9.78
C PRO A 21 -20.24 5.79 -10.95
N GLN A 22 -18.95 6.06 -11.11
CA GLN A 22 -18.14 5.59 -12.23
C GLN A 22 -17.57 4.19 -11.97
N ARG A 23 -17.52 3.37 -13.02
CA ARG A 23 -16.87 2.05 -12.93
C ARG A 23 -15.36 2.20 -12.85
N ILE A 24 -14.79 1.83 -11.71
CA ILE A 24 -13.34 1.74 -11.52
C ILE A 24 -12.81 0.45 -12.14
N GLN A 25 -11.81 0.55 -13.02
CA GLN A 25 -11.19 -0.58 -13.69
C GLN A 25 -9.74 -0.80 -13.23
N GLY A 26 -9.25 -2.04 -13.34
CA GLY A 26 -7.84 -2.35 -13.13
C GLY A 26 -7.36 -2.46 -11.67
N PHE A 27 -8.25 -2.34 -10.68
CA PHE A 27 -7.88 -2.55 -9.27
C PHE A 27 -8.39 -3.90 -8.75
N SER A 28 -7.43 -4.78 -8.42
CA SER A 28 -7.67 -6.13 -7.87
C SER A 28 -7.34 -6.17 -6.38
N ASN A 29 -8.04 -7.01 -5.63
CA ASN A 29 -7.77 -7.20 -4.21
C ASN A 29 -6.56 -8.14 -4.01
N HIS A 30 -5.40 -7.56 -3.69
CA HIS A 30 -4.16 -8.32 -3.42
C HIS A 30 -3.91 -8.61 -1.94
N THR A 31 -4.87 -8.30 -1.03
CA THR A 31 -4.67 -8.47 0.42
C THR A 31 -4.33 -9.91 0.83
N ARG A 32 -4.96 -10.91 0.20
CA ARG A 32 -4.69 -12.33 0.46
C ARG A 32 -3.26 -12.72 0.06
N VAL A 33 -2.80 -12.28 -1.11
CA VAL A 33 -1.45 -12.58 -1.60
C VAL A 33 -0.41 -11.90 -0.72
N ALA A 34 -0.59 -10.61 -0.43
CA ALA A 34 0.32 -9.86 0.45
C ALA A 34 0.39 -10.47 1.86
N ARG A 35 -0.76 -10.84 2.45
CA ARG A 35 -0.83 -11.49 3.77
C ARG A 35 -0.07 -12.82 3.76
N ARG A 36 -0.28 -13.66 2.73
CA ARG A 36 0.41 -14.94 2.59
C ARG A 36 1.92 -14.76 2.53
N ARG A 37 2.42 -13.85 1.68
CA ARG A 37 3.87 -13.58 1.57
C ARG A 37 4.47 -13.05 2.87
N MET A 38 3.76 -12.16 3.56
CA MET A 38 4.19 -11.67 4.87
C MET A 38 4.28 -12.80 5.91
N GLN A 39 3.30 -13.70 5.95
CA GLN A 39 3.32 -14.87 6.85
C GLN A 39 4.46 -15.84 6.50
N GLU A 40 4.72 -16.08 5.21
CA GLU A 40 5.86 -16.88 4.75
C GLU A 40 7.17 -16.30 5.27
N ILE A 41 7.37 -14.98 5.21
CA ILE A 41 8.57 -14.30 5.74
C ILE A 41 8.68 -14.40 7.27
N GLN A 42 7.57 -14.25 7.99
CA GLN A 42 7.56 -14.29 9.46
C GLN A 42 7.88 -15.69 10.01
N ARG A 43 7.47 -16.74 9.29
CA ARG A 43 7.64 -18.13 9.73
C ARG A 43 8.96 -18.77 9.29
N MET A 44 9.81 -18.05 8.55
CA MET A 44 11.11 -18.57 8.11
C MET A 44 12.01 -18.93 9.29
N THR A 45 12.61 -20.10 9.21
CA THR A 45 13.75 -20.50 10.03
C THR A 45 15.00 -19.67 9.69
N ALA A 46 16.03 -19.71 10.55
CA ALA A 46 17.29 -19.01 10.31
C ALA A 46 17.97 -19.46 9.00
N LYS A 47 17.92 -20.76 8.69
CA LYS A 47 18.45 -21.32 7.44
C LYS A 47 17.69 -20.81 6.23
N GLU A 48 16.35 -20.87 6.25
CA GLU A 48 15.53 -20.36 5.15
C GLU A 48 15.68 -18.85 4.96
N ARG A 49 15.93 -18.11 6.03
CA ARG A 49 16.17 -16.67 5.96
C ARG A 49 17.43 -16.36 5.15
N GLN A 50 18.52 -17.09 5.37
CA GLN A 50 19.76 -16.95 4.61
C GLN A 50 19.54 -17.23 3.11
N GLU A 51 18.73 -18.24 2.77
CA GLU A 51 18.57 -18.68 1.38
C GLU A 51 17.45 -17.95 0.61
N ARG A 52 16.37 -17.56 1.28
CA ARG A 52 15.08 -17.21 0.62
C ARG A 52 14.51 -15.84 0.99
N GLN A 53 15.05 -15.16 2.01
CA GLN A 53 14.49 -13.89 2.50
C GLN A 53 14.41 -12.83 1.40
N THR A 54 15.51 -12.61 0.67
CA THR A 54 15.59 -11.60 -0.39
C THR A 54 14.53 -11.82 -1.48
N LYS A 55 14.36 -13.07 -1.93
CA LYS A 55 13.34 -13.42 -2.92
C LYS A 55 11.93 -13.12 -2.43
N LYS A 56 11.61 -13.53 -1.20
CA LYS A 56 10.26 -13.36 -0.63
C LYS A 56 9.93 -11.91 -0.34
N TYR A 57 10.90 -11.12 0.09
CA TYR A 57 10.72 -9.68 0.22
C TYR A 57 10.52 -9.01 -1.15
N ARG A 58 11.27 -9.41 -2.18
CA ARG A 58 11.06 -8.89 -3.55
C ARG A 58 9.64 -9.17 -4.05
N GLU A 59 9.12 -10.37 -3.79
CA GLU A 59 7.72 -10.72 -4.12
C GLU A 59 6.71 -9.83 -3.38
N LEU A 60 6.88 -9.63 -2.06
CA LEU A 60 5.97 -8.80 -1.27
C LEU A 60 6.06 -7.30 -1.63
N ILE A 61 7.27 -6.82 -1.88
CA ILE A 61 7.53 -5.45 -2.36
C ILE A 61 6.82 -5.23 -3.70
N GLY A 62 7.00 -6.14 -4.66
CA GLY A 62 6.35 -6.03 -5.97
C GLY A 62 4.82 -5.99 -5.89
N VAL A 63 4.22 -6.83 -5.04
CA VAL A 63 2.75 -6.78 -4.80
C VAL A 63 2.33 -5.44 -4.18
N THR A 64 3.14 -4.88 -3.29
CA THR A 64 2.83 -3.60 -2.63
C THR A 64 2.93 -2.44 -3.62
N GLU A 65 3.98 -2.43 -4.46
CA GLU A 65 4.17 -1.47 -5.56
C GLU A 65 3.00 -1.50 -6.54
N GLU A 66 2.59 -2.70 -6.95
CA GLU A 66 1.44 -2.89 -7.83
C GLU A 66 0.16 -2.28 -7.25
N VAL A 67 -0.12 -2.54 -5.97
CA VAL A 67 -1.30 -1.98 -5.29
C VAL A 67 -1.24 -0.46 -5.20
N VAL A 68 -0.09 0.11 -4.83
CA VAL A 68 0.10 1.57 -4.75
C VAL A 68 -0.07 2.22 -6.11
N ASN A 69 0.55 1.67 -7.16
CA ASN A 69 0.46 2.20 -8.51
C ASN A 69 -0.96 2.12 -9.07
N ARG A 70 -1.65 0.99 -8.87
CA ARG A 70 -3.05 0.84 -9.29
C ARG A 70 -3.98 1.77 -8.52
N ALA A 71 -3.75 1.99 -7.22
CA ALA A 71 -4.56 2.91 -6.43
C ALA A 71 -4.45 4.36 -6.92
N ARG A 72 -3.25 4.82 -7.31
CA ARG A 72 -3.07 6.15 -7.94
C ARG A 72 -3.86 6.28 -9.23
N LYS A 73 -3.82 5.26 -10.09
CA LYS A 73 -4.63 5.22 -11.32
C LYS A 73 -6.13 5.30 -11.02
N VAL A 74 -6.60 4.67 -9.93
CA VAL A 74 -8.00 4.81 -9.50
C VAL A 74 -8.34 6.26 -9.09
N VAL A 75 -7.45 6.93 -8.36
CA VAL A 75 -7.65 8.34 -7.99
C VAL A 75 -7.70 9.23 -9.24
N GLU A 76 -6.83 8.99 -10.22
CA GLU A 76 -6.83 9.70 -11.50
C GLU A 76 -8.11 9.45 -12.30
N GLN A 77 -8.51 8.19 -12.48
CA GLN A 77 -9.73 7.79 -13.18
C GLN A 77 -10.98 8.44 -12.58
N THR A 78 -11.02 8.53 -11.26
CA THR A 78 -12.16 9.09 -10.54
C THR A 78 -12.08 10.59 -10.37
N SER A 79 -11.03 11.29 -10.81
CA SER A 79 -10.79 12.73 -10.51
C SER A 79 -11.98 13.65 -10.81
N LYS A 80 -12.73 13.36 -11.88
CA LYS A 80 -13.92 14.13 -12.31
C LYS A 80 -15.24 13.61 -11.75
N ALA A 81 -15.24 12.50 -11.00
CA ALA A 81 -16.46 11.96 -10.40
C ALA A 81 -17.00 12.92 -9.33
N ARG A 82 -18.30 13.19 -9.36
CA ARG A 82 -19.00 14.01 -8.37
C ARG A 82 -19.97 13.17 -7.57
N GLY A 83 -20.10 13.51 -6.28
CA GLY A 83 -21.11 12.93 -5.40
C GLY A 83 -22.49 13.55 -5.66
N LYS A 84 -23.56 12.85 -5.26
CA LYS A 84 -24.92 13.42 -5.27
C LYS A 84 -25.10 14.33 -4.05
N GLY A 85 -24.69 15.58 -4.20
CA GLY A 85 -24.74 16.60 -3.15
C GLY A 85 -23.41 16.86 -2.46
N LEU A 86 -23.34 17.98 -1.73
CA LEU A 86 -22.11 18.52 -1.15
C LEU A 86 -21.40 17.55 -0.21
N VAL A 87 -22.15 16.86 0.66
CA VAL A 87 -21.58 15.89 1.62
C VAL A 87 -20.90 14.73 0.91
N ALA A 88 -21.55 14.17 -0.12
CA ALA A 88 -20.98 13.07 -0.90
C ALA A 88 -19.74 13.51 -1.70
N GLU A 89 -19.77 14.73 -2.24
CA GLU A 89 -18.63 15.31 -2.96
C GLU A 89 -17.41 15.51 -2.04
N MET A 90 -17.63 16.06 -0.84
CA MET A 90 -16.57 16.18 0.18
C MET A 90 -16.00 14.82 0.59
N ALA A 91 -16.86 13.83 0.84
CA ALA A 91 -16.42 12.49 1.24
C ALA A 91 -15.57 11.80 0.15
N ILE A 92 -15.96 11.92 -1.11
CA ILE A 92 -15.17 11.41 -2.25
C ILE A 92 -13.82 12.12 -2.32
N GLY A 93 -13.80 13.45 -2.17
CA GLY A 93 -12.58 14.24 -2.13
C GLY A 93 -11.62 13.78 -1.04
N GLU A 94 -12.14 13.52 0.16
CA GLU A 94 -11.34 13.06 1.31
C GLU A 94 -10.80 11.65 1.10
N LEU A 95 -11.61 10.72 0.55
CA LEU A 95 -11.14 9.38 0.19
C LEU A 95 -9.96 9.42 -0.80
N ARG A 96 -10.00 10.30 -1.80
CA ARG A 96 -8.88 10.47 -2.74
C ARG A 96 -7.62 10.98 -2.04
N LYS A 97 -7.75 11.94 -1.10
CA LYS A 97 -6.63 12.44 -0.30
C LYS A 97 -6.05 11.35 0.60
N GLU A 98 -6.89 10.59 1.30
CA GLU A 98 -6.45 9.46 2.14
C GLU A 98 -5.70 8.41 1.30
N ILE A 99 -6.24 8.02 0.13
CA ILE A 99 -5.55 7.07 -0.76
C ILE A 99 -4.17 7.61 -1.15
N ASN A 100 -4.09 8.86 -1.60
CA ASN A 100 -2.81 9.47 -1.98
C ASN A 100 -1.82 9.54 -0.80
N HIS A 101 -2.30 9.87 0.40
CA HIS A 101 -1.48 9.90 1.61
C HIS A 101 -0.89 8.52 1.91
N TYR A 102 -1.73 7.47 1.96
CA TYR A 102 -1.25 6.11 2.23
C TYR A 102 -0.41 5.53 1.07
N CYS A 103 -0.61 5.98 -0.17
CA CYS A 103 0.28 5.67 -1.29
C CYS A 103 1.69 6.25 -1.07
N LYS A 104 1.81 7.49 -0.60
CA LYS A 104 3.12 8.11 -0.28
C LYS A 104 3.82 7.40 0.89
N LEU A 105 3.08 7.03 1.93
CA LEU A 105 3.62 6.20 3.01
C LEU A 105 4.03 4.82 2.51
N GLY A 106 3.25 4.26 1.57
CA GLY A 106 3.58 3.04 0.84
C GLY A 106 4.94 3.11 0.16
N ASP A 107 5.23 4.18 -0.57
CA ASP A 107 6.53 4.38 -1.23
C ASP A 107 7.67 4.38 -0.20
N ARG A 108 7.52 5.09 0.91
CA ARG A 108 8.52 5.13 1.98
C ARG A 108 8.75 3.76 2.61
N VAL A 109 7.69 3.00 2.88
CA VAL A 109 7.80 1.63 3.41
C VAL A 109 8.46 0.69 2.40
N ILE A 110 8.14 0.81 1.11
CA ILE A 110 8.77 0.06 0.02
C ILE A 110 10.27 0.38 -0.03
N HIS A 111 10.63 1.66 -0.05
CA HIS A 111 12.00 2.13 -0.09
C HIS A 111 12.81 1.63 1.11
N GLN A 112 12.28 1.78 2.33
CA GLN A 112 12.91 1.25 3.54
C GLN A 112 13.07 -0.27 3.50
N ALA A 113 12.10 -1.02 2.98
CA ALA A 113 12.19 -2.48 2.86
C ALA A 113 13.23 -2.91 1.82
N ARG A 114 13.32 -2.22 0.68
CA ARG A 114 14.34 -2.44 -0.35
C ARG A 114 15.74 -2.22 0.21
N ARG A 115 15.99 -1.05 0.81
CA ARG A 115 17.29 -0.70 1.42
C ARG A 115 17.72 -1.71 2.49
N ARG A 116 16.83 -2.02 3.43
CA ARG A 116 17.17 -2.91 4.55
C ARG A 116 17.38 -4.35 4.16
N VAL A 117 16.59 -4.87 3.22
CA VAL A 117 16.53 -6.32 2.98
C VAL A 117 17.19 -6.74 1.68
N LEU A 118 17.12 -5.91 0.65
CA LEU A 118 17.71 -6.22 -0.65
C LEU A 118 19.12 -5.66 -0.78
N GLU A 119 19.37 -4.47 -0.22
CA GLU A 119 20.66 -3.78 -0.30
C GLU A 119 21.51 -3.96 0.96
N GLY A 120 20.92 -4.46 2.06
CA GLY A 120 21.63 -4.69 3.33
C GLY A 120 21.95 -3.41 4.11
N GLU A 121 21.36 -2.27 3.73
CA GLU A 121 21.64 -0.98 4.34
C GLU A 121 20.96 -0.81 5.70
N GLN A 122 21.65 -0.14 6.62
CA GLN A 122 21.03 0.33 7.85
C GLN A 122 20.33 1.66 7.59
N VAL A 123 19.00 1.62 7.45
CA VAL A 123 18.20 2.84 7.35
C VAL A 123 18.30 3.63 8.67
N PRO A 124 18.65 4.93 8.65
CA PRO A 124 18.72 5.77 9.85
C PRO A 124 17.39 5.81 10.61
N ASN A 125 17.42 5.94 11.94
CA ASN A 125 16.20 5.99 12.75
C ASN A 125 15.26 7.14 12.35
N ALA A 126 15.81 8.29 11.96
CA ALA A 126 15.05 9.44 11.48
C ALA A 126 14.26 9.15 10.19
N GLU A 127 14.69 8.18 9.39
CA GLU A 127 14.04 7.81 8.12
C GLU A 127 13.05 6.64 8.28
N LYS A 128 13.13 5.91 9.41
CA LYS A 128 12.31 4.71 9.63
C LYS A 128 10.84 5.06 9.83
N ILE A 129 10.00 4.41 9.06
CA ILE A 129 8.59 4.23 9.36
C ILE A 129 8.44 2.99 10.23
N TYR A 130 7.90 3.20 11.43
CA TYR A 130 7.54 2.13 12.38
C TYR A 130 6.07 1.74 12.27
N SER A 131 5.20 2.68 11.90
CA SER A 131 3.77 2.46 11.67
C SER A 131 3.25 3.46 10.63
N ILE A 132 2.44 2.99 9.67
CA ILE A 132 1.77 3.88 8.70
C ILE A 132 0.61 4.67 9.31
N PHE A 133 0.28 4.44 10.58
CA PHE A 133 -0.82 5.11 11.28
C PHE A 133 -0.36 6.23 12.22
N GLU A 134 0.95 6.36 12.42
CA GLU A 134 1.52 7.45 13.20
C GLU A 134 1.54 8.74 12.39
N PRO A 135 1.59 9.92 13.03
CA PRO A 135 1.85 11.16 12.33
C PRO A 135 3.24 11.10 11.68
N HIS A 136 3.29 11.30 10.36
CA HIS A 136 4.56 11.39 9.63
C HIS A 136 4.79 12.86 9.32
N THR A 137 5.59 13.51 10.17
CA THR A 137 6.03 14.90 9.98
C THR A 137 7.41 14.92 9.33
#